data_AF-A0A0F3NU37-F1
#
_entry.id   AF-A0A0F3NU37-F1
#
_cell.length_a   1.000
_cell.length_b   1.000
_cell.length_c   1.000
_cell.angle_alpha   90.00
_cell.angle_beta   90.00
_cell.angle_gamma   90.00
#
_symmetry.space_group_name_H-M   'P 1'
#
loop_
_entity.id
_entity.type
_entity.pdbx_description
1 polymer ?
#
loop_
_entity_poly.entity_id
_entity_poly.type
_entity_poly.pdbx_seq_one_letter_code
_entity_poly.pdbx_strand_id
1 'polypeptide(L)'
;MISVWQKKGAKAEITDIADWLSNREESYAKELGNMLFPFTKDGQHGRFFSGKAQLSLNSDIVVIETDHLRSVPELLAVIVQIMIVHINQTMVKGDRSRPFLIMIDEAWKLLAGKRSGEFIEEAGRIARKYNGSIALATQQLTDYFRQEGSASEKAFENSSHKIILKQNSESFKAMRANLSLQALLMKIGS
;
A
#
# COMPACT_ATOMS: atom_id res chain seq x y z
N MET A 1 21.27 9.22 -11.91
CA MET A 1 20.71 7.99 -11.28
C MET A 1 21.52 6.73 -11.62
N ILE A 2 21.72 6.36 -12.89
CA ILE A 2 22.56 5.18 -13.26
C ILE A 2 23.97 5.28 -12.67
N SER A 3 24.55 6.48 -12.63
CA SER A 3 25.84 6.78 -12.00
C SER A 3 25.90 6.46 -10.50
N VAL A 4 24.83 6.75 -9.76
CA VAL A 4 24.73 6.45 -8.31
C VAL A 4 24.65 4.94 -8.10
N TRP A 5 23.83 4.26 -8.90
CA TRP A 5 23.72 2.80 -8.89
C TRP A 5 25.05 2.12 -9.25
N GLN A 6 25.76 2.60 -10.28
CA GLN A 6 27.07 2.04 -10.66
C GLN A 6 28.11 2.18 -9.54
N LYS A 7 28.06 3.26 -8.76
CA LYS A 7 29.01 3.49 -7.65
C LYS A 7 28.66 2.72 -6.38
N LYS A 8 27.39 2.67 -6.00
CA LYS A 8 26.96 2.17 -4.68
C LYS A 8 26.15 0.87 -4.73
N GLY A 9 25.64 0.49 -5.90
CA GLY A 9 24.81 -0.71 -6.08
C GLY A 9 23.67 -0.77 -5.07
N ALA A 10 23.49 -1.94 -4.45
CA ALA A 10 22.48 -2.17 -3.42
C ALA A 10 22.66 -1.36 -2.12
N LYS A 11 23.74 -0.58 -1.98
CA LYS A 11 23.96 0.35 -0.85
C LYS A 11 23.56 1.78 -1.18
N ALA A 12 23.02 2.04 -2.38
CA ALA A 12 22.54 3.37 -2.75
C ALA A 12 21.29 3.72 -1.94
N GLU A 13 21.29 4.90 -1.33
CA GLU A 13 20.16 5.46 -0.58
C GLU A 13 19.54 6.66 -1.31
N ILE A 14 18.36 7.11 -0.84
CA ILE A 14 17.71 8.31 -1.39
C ILE A 14 18.61 9.55 -1.22
N THR A 15 19.34 9.63 -0.10
CA THR A 15 20.35 10.66 0.16
C THR A 15 21.37 10.76 -0.99
N ASP A 16 21.84 9.62 -1.49
CA ASP A 16 22.85 9.61 -2.57
C ASP A 16 22.29 10.13 -3.89
N ILE A 17 21.00 9.90 -4.13
CA ILE A 17 20.30 10.39 -5.31
C ILE A 17 20.08 11.89 -5.19
N ALA A 18 19.62 12.37 -4.03
CA ALA A 18 19.41 13.77 -3.74
C ALA A 18 20.73 14.57 -3.85
N ASP A 19 21.81 14.09 -3.23
CA ASP A 19 23.13 14.72 -3.31
C ASP A 19 23.65 14.76 -4.75
N TRP A 20 23.47 13.66 -5.49
CA TRP A 20 23.88 13.60 -6.90
C TRP A 20 23.11 14.60 -7.76
N LEU A 21 21.81 14.78 -7.51
CA LEU A 21 20.94 15.73 -8.21
C LEU A 21 21.29 17.19 -7.86
N SER A 22 21.55 17.50 -6.59
CA SER A 22 21.90 18.85 -6.14
C SER A 22 23.23 19.35 -6.69
N ASN A 23 24.14 18.44 -7.04
CA ASN A 23 25.43 18.74 -7.66
C ASN A 23 25.39 18.85 -9.20
N ARG A 24 24.22 18.70 -9.83
CA ARG A 24 24.04 18.95 -11.27
C ARG A 24 24.09 20.44 -11.58
N GLU A 25 24.40 20.79 -12.83
CA GLU A 25 24.35 22.20 -13.27
C GLU A 25 22.92 22.64 -13.53
N GLU A 26 22.07 21.74 -14.02
CA GLU A 26 20.71 22.04 -14.42
C GLU A 26 19.79 22.35 -13.23
N SER A 27 19.02 23.44 -13.34
CA SER A 27 18.09 23.89 -12.29
C SER A 27 17.05 22.84 -11.94
N TYR A 28 16.43 22.19 -12.93
CA TYR A 28 15.42 21.15 -12.70
C TYR A 28 15.97 19.96 -11.91
N ALA A 29 17.25 19.62 -12.09
CA ALA A 29 17.87 18.53 -11.36
C ALA A 29 18.06 18.91 -9.89
N LYS A 30 18.51 20.15 -9.62
CA LYS A 30 18.59 20.68 -8.25
C LYS A 30 17.22 20.75 -7.58
N GLU A 31 16.19 21.18 -8.31
CA GLU A 31 14.80 21.21 -7.81
C GLU A 31 14.33 19.80 -7.42
N LEU A 32 14.60 18.79 -8.25
CA LEU A 32 14.28 17.41 -7.92
C LEU A 32 15.06 16.92 -6.69
N GLY A 33 16.34 17.28 -6.56
CA GLY A 33 17.15 17.03 -5.36
C GLY A 33 16.50 17.62 -4.09
N ASN A 34 16.04 18.86 -4.18
CA ASN A 34 15.33 19.54 -3.09
C ASN A 34 13.99 18.86 -2.74
N MET A 35 13.23 18.40 -3.74
CA MET A 35 11.98 17.65 -3.51
C MET A 35 12.24 16.31 -2.81
N LEU A 36 13.42 15.70 -3.01
CA LEU A 36 13.81 14.47 -2.34
C LEU A 36 14.32 14.69 -0.92
N PHE A 37 14.69 15.91 -0.54
CA PHE A 37 15.26 16.26 0.77
C PHE A 37 14.50 15.64 1.96
N PRO A 38 13.15 15.68 2.04
CA PRO A 38 12.41 15.09 3.16
C PRO A 38 12.67 13.60 3.40
N PHE A 39 13.07 12.86 2.36
CA PHE A 39 13.33 11.42 2.39
C PHE A 39 14.81 11.06 2.55
N THR A 40 15.70 12.05 2.52
CA THR A 40 17.13 11.86 2.82
C THR A 40 17.34 11.62 4.31
N LYS A 41 18.52 11.13 4.71
CA LYS A 41 18.90 10.90 6.11
C LYS A 41 18.71 12.12 7.02
N ASP A 42 18.83 13.32 6.46
CA ASP A 42 18.72 14.61 7.16
C ASP A 42 17.29 15.18 7.11
N GLY A 43 16.39 14.55 6.35
CA GLY A 43 14.99 14.92 6.21
C GLY A 43 14.07 14.27 7.25
N GLN A 44 12.87 14.84 7.40
CA GLN A 44 11.85 14.40 8.37
C GLN A 44 11.39 12.93 8.23
N HIS A 45 11.56 12.32 7.05
CA HIS A 45 11.22 10.94 6.77
C HIS A 45 12.47 10.05 6.59
N GLY A 46 13.67 10.59 6.75
CA GLY A 46 14.94 9.90 6.51
C GLY A 46 15.07 8.57 7.21
N ARG A 47 14.57 8.48 8.45
CA ARG A 47 14.59 7.25 9.25
C ARG A 47 13.94 6.03 8.57
N PHE A 48 13.02 6.24 7.62
CA PHE A 48 12.31 5.17 6.92
C PHE A 48 13.05 4.69 5.66
N PHE A 49 13.99 5.48 5.14
CA PHE A 49 14.67 5.24 3.87
C PHE A 49 16.19 5.16 3.98
N SER A 50 16.73 5.35 5.19
CA SER A 50 18.17 5.28 5.48
C SER A 50 18.51 3.93 6.09
N GLY A 51 19.68 3.39 5.73
CA GLY A 51 20.15 2.09 6.18
C GLY A 51 19.90 0.97 5.18
N LYS A 52 20.38 -0.23 5.53
CA LYS A 52 20.22 -1.41 4.66
C LYS A 52 18.75 -1.80 4.62
N ALA A 53 18.21 -1.94 3.41
CA ALA A 53 16.91 -2.57 3.19
C ALA A 53 16.98 -4.04 3.66
N GLN A 54 16.42 -4.31 4.83
CA GLN A 54 16.47 -5.62 5.48
C GLN A 54 15.04 -6.16 5.69
N LEU A 55 14.30 -6.34 4.60
CA LEU A 55 13.01 -7.02 4.62
C LEU A 55 13.23 -8.51 4.36
N SER A 56 13.08 -9.33 5.41
CA SER A 56 13.06 -10.79 5.27
C SER A 56 11.62 -11.27 5.15
N LEU A 57 11.29 -11.92 4.03
CA LEU A 57 9.98 -12.55 3.79
C LEU A 57 10.05 -14.08 3.93
N ASN A 58 11.09 -14.60 4.61
CA ASN A 58 11.33 -16.04 4.73
C ASN A 58 10.51 -16.73 5.84
N SER A 59 9.73 -15.97 6.61
CA SER A 59 8.86 -16.50 7.65
C SER A 59 7.45 -16.76 7.12
N ASP A 60 6.72 -17.69 7.73
CA ASP A 60 5.32 -17.99 7.35
C ASP A 60 4.37 -16.83 7.61
N ILE A 61 4.69 -16.01 8.62
CA ILE A 61 3.96 -14.80 8.97
C ILE A 61 4.98 -13.67 9.14
N VAL A 62 4.73 -12.57 8.44
CA VAL A 62 5.49 -11.33 8.56
C VAL A 62 4.51 -10.23 8.91
N VAL A 63 4.70 -9.59 10.06
CA VAL A 63 3.90 -8.46 10.52
C VAL A 63 4.73 -7.20 10.39
N ILE A 64 4.16 -6.18 9.76
CA ILE A 64 4.81 -4.89 9.58
C ILE A 64 3.97 -3.82 10.26
N GLU A 65 4.51 -3.26 11.33
CA GLU A 65 3.85 -2.20 12.09
C GLU A 65 4.03 -0.85 11.38
N THR A 66 2.92 -0.16 11.15
CA THR A 66 2.90 1.13 10.46
C THR A 66 2.34 2.26 11.32
N ASP A 67 2.26 2.06 12.64
CA ASP A 67 1.73 3.04 13.59
C ASP A 67 2.42 4.39 13.50
N HIS A 68 3.75 4.38 13.42
CA HIS A 68 4.56 5.59 13.27
C HIS A 68 4.37 6.32 11.94
N LEU A 69 3.63 5.74 11.00
CA LEU A 69 3.31 6.29 9.68
C LEU A 69 1.85 6.75 9.57
N ARG A 70 1.00 6.42 10.55
CA ARG A 70 -0.44 6.77 10.50
C ARG A 70 -0.70 8.28 10.42
N SER A 71 0.23 9.10 10.93
CA SER A 71 0.15 10.57 10.90
C SER A 71 0.55 11.17 9.56
N VAL A 72 1.11 10.39 8.63
CA VAL A 72 1.55 10.84 7.30
C VAL A 72 1.01 9.89 6.23
N PRO A 73 -0.27 10.02 5.83
CA PRO A 73 -0.95 9.07 4.93
C PRO A 73 -0.27 8.86 3.58
N GLU A 74 0.30 9.92 3.01
CA GLU A 74 1.03 9.83 1.73
C GLU A 74 2.27 8.95 1.84
N LEU A 75 3.01 9.07 2.94
CA LEU A 75 4.18 8.23 3.21
C LEU A 75 3.78 6.78 3.46
N LEU A 76 2.69 6.55 4.20
CA LEU A 76 2.12 5.21 4.39
C LEU A 76 1.80 4.55 3.04
N ALA A 77 1.17 5.30 2.12
CA ALA A 77 0.83 4.78 0.80
C ALA A 77 2.07 4.36 0.00
N VAL A 78 3.12 5.19 0.00
CA VAL A 78 4.38 4.87 -0.68
C VAL A 78 5.05 3.63 -0.07
N ILE A 79 5.10 3.53 1.26
CA ILE A 79 5.73 2.40 1.95
C ILE A 79 4.97 1.10 1.66
N VAL A 80 3.63 1.11 1.76
CA VAL A 80 2.79 -0.04 1.41
C VAL A 80 2.98 -0.45 -0.05
N GLN A 81 3.07 0.51 -0.97
CA GLN A 81 3.35 0.23 -2.36
C GLN A 81 4.71 -0.45 -2.56
N ILE A 82 5.77 0.06 -1.94
CA ILE A 82 7.11 -0.54 -1.98
C ILE A 82 7.09 -1.97 -1.41
N MET A 83 6.40 -2.19 -0.29
CA MET A 83 6.27 -3.51 0.32
C MET A 83 5.56 -4.50 -0.60
N ILE A 84 4.43 -4.12 -1.19
CA ILE A 84 3.69 -4.96 -2.13
C ILE A 84 4.53 -5.30 -3.36
N VAL A 85 5.29 -4.33 -3.89
CA VAL A 85 6.24 -4.59 -4.99
C VAL A 85 7.31 -5.60 -4.57
N HIS A 86 7.90 -5.46 -3.38
CA HIS A 86 8.89 -6.40 -2.87
C HIS A 86 8.33 -7.80 -2.65
N ILE A 87 7.13 -7.91 -2.06
CA ILE A 87 6.44 -9.19 -1.86
C ILE A 87 6.18 -9.84 -3.22
N ASN A 88 5.58 -9.11 -4.16
CA ASN A 88 5.32 -9.62 -5.50
C ASN A 88 6.62 -10.06 -6.20
N GLN A 89 7.69 -9.27 -6.16
CA GLN A 89 8.96 -9.67 -6.76
C GLN A 89 9.55 -10.93 -6.13
N THR A 90 9.46 -11.06 -4.81
CA THR A 90 9.95 -12.22 -4.07
C THR A 90 9.15 -13.47 -4.43
N MET A 91 7.81 -13.37 -4.45
CA MET A 91 6.93 -14.50 -4.77
C MET A 91 6.98 -14.88 -6.26
N VAL A 92 7.14 -13.92 -7.17
CA VAL A 92 7.29 -14.16 -8.62
C VAL A 92 8.58 -14.91 -8.94
N LYS A 93 9.67 -14.59 -8.22
CA LYS A 93 10.99 -15.20 -8.38
C LYS A 93 11.18 -16.47 -7.53
N GLY A 94 10.36 -16.65 -6.50
CA GLY A 94 10.37 -17.80 -5.60
C GLY A 94 9.54 -18.97 -6.10
N ASP A 95 9.16 -19.83 -5.16
CA ASP A 95 8.32 -21.00 -5.43
C ASP A 95 6.86 -20.60 -5.66
N ARG A 96 6.38 -20.77 -6.89
CA ARG A 96 5.01 -20.43 -7.31
C ARG A 96 3.95 -21.39 -6.78
N SER A 97 4.35 -22.52 -6.19
CA SER A 97 3.42 -23.49 -5.61
C SER A 97 2.91 -23.05 -4.23
N ARG A 98 3.64 -22.17 -3.55
CA ARG A 98 3.31 -21.71 -2.20
C ARG A 98 2.31 -20.54 -2.25
N PRO A 99 1.08 -20.70 -1.73
CA PRO A 99 0.14 -19.60 -1.64
C PRO A 99 0.61 -18.54 -0.65
N PHE A 100 0.22 -17.29 -0.89
CA PHE A 100 0.50 -16.18 0.02
C PHE A 100 -0.70 -15.26 0.17
N LEU A 101 -0.77 -14.57 1.30
CA LEU A 101 -1.81 -13.59 1.60
C LEU A 101 -1.13 -12.30 2.05
N ILE A 102 -1.45 -11.20 1.38
CA ILE A 102 -1.12 -9.85 1.85
C ILE A 102 -2.37 -9.30 2.54
N MET A 103 -2.29 -9.06 3.84
CA MET A 103 -3.36 -8.41 4.60
C MET A 103 -2.98 -6.97 4.89
N ILE A 104 -3.89 -6.05 4.60
CA ILE A 104 -3.72 -4.62 4.84
C ILE A 104 -4.82 -4.15 5.79
N ASP A 105 -4.43 -3.82 7.01
CA ASP A 105 -5.33 -3.22 7.99
C ASP A 105 -5.48 -1.71 7.72
N GLU A 106 -6.63 -1.15 8.09
CA GLU A 106 -7.01 0.25 7.83
C GLU A 106 -6.83 0.66 6.35
N ALA A 107 -7.14 -0.27 5.43
CA ALA A 107 -6.90 -0.11 4.00
C ALA A 107 -7.63 1.07 3.36
N TRP A 108 -8.68 1.60 4.02
CA TRP A 108 -9.45 2.74 3.52
C TRP A 108 -8.58 3.97 3.26
N LYS A 109 -7.50 4.19 4.03
CA LYS A 109 -6.57 5.32 3.80
C LYS A 109 -5.85 5.20 2.46
N LEU A 110 -5.51 3.97 2.06
CA LEU A 110 -4.87 3.68 0.79
C LEU A 110 -5.87 3.76 -0.36
N LEU A 111 -7.10 3.31 -0.14
CA LEU A 111 -8.13 3.29 -1.18
C LEU A 111 -8.74 4.69 -1.42
N ALA A 112 -8.65 5.60 -0.45
CA ALA A 112 -9.09 6.99 -0.60
C ALA A 112 -8.27 7.76 -1.65
N GLY A 113 -6.99 7.42 -1.82
CA GLY A 113 -6.17 7.97 -2.89
C GLY A 113 -6.44 7.25 -4.22
N LYS A 114 -6.78 8.00 -5.28
CA LYS A 114 -7.06 7.41 -6.61
C LYS A 114 -5.92 6.50 -7.11
N ARG A 115 -4.67 7.01 -7.08
CA ARG A 115 -3.49 6.27 -7.56
C ARG A 115 -3.17 5.05 -6.70
N SER A 116 -3.25 5.17 -5.39
CA SER A 116 -2.99 4.06 -4.47
C SER A 116 -4.08 2.99 -4.57
N GLY A 117 -5.34 3.38 -4.76
CA GLY A 117 -6.44 2.45 -5.02
C GLY A 117 -6.25 1.65 -6.32
N GLU A 118 -5.93 2.32 -7.43
CA GLU A 118 -5.60 1.67 -8.71
C GLU A 118 -4.40 0.72 -8.56
N PHE A 119 -3.39 1.10 -7.77
CA PHE A 119 -2.24 0.24 -7.48
C PHE A 119 -2.63 -1.03 -6.71
N ILE A 120 -3.48 -0.92 -5.68
CA ILE A 120 -3.94 -2.09 -4.89
C ILE A 120 -4.76 -3.04 -5.78
N GLU A 121 -5.59 -2.51 -6.67
CA GLU A 121 -6.36 -3.33 -7.62
C GLU A 121 -5.42 -4.14 -8.53
N GLU A 122 -4.41 -3.48 -9.11
CA GLU A 122 -3.45 -4.15 -9.98
C GLU A 122 -2.59 -5.17 -9.20
N ALA A 123 -2.15 -4.82 -8.00
CA ALA A 123 -1.44 -5.74 -7.12
C ALA A 123 -2.29 -6.98 -6.80
N GLY A 124 -3.60 -6.83 -6.60
CA GLY A 124 -4.54 -7.93 -6.39
C GLY A 124 -4.64 -8.87 -7.60
N ARG A 125 -4.63 -8.32 -8.82
CA ARG A 125 -4.60 -9.10 -10.07
C ARG A 125 -3.29 -9.87 -10.22
N ILE A 126 -2.16 -9.23 -9.93
CA ILE A 126 -0.84 -9.88 -9.93
C ILE A 126 -0.84 -11.02 -8.91
N ALA A 127 -1.23 -10.77 -7.66
CA ALA A 127 -1.27 -11.79 -6.61
C ALA A 127 -2.07 -13.02 -7.03
N ARG A 128 -3.28 -12.83 -7.61
CA ARG A 128 -4.13 -13.92 -8.10
C ARG A 128 -3.43 -14.80 -9.15
N LYS A 129 -2.62 -14.21 -10.04
CA LYS A 129 -1.84 -14.95 -11.05
C LYS A 129 -0.78 -15.87 -10.42
N TYR A 130 -0.30 -15.55 -9.23
CA TYR A 130 0.75 -16.28 -8.52
C TYR A 130 0.22 -17.02 -7.28
N ASN A 131 -1.04 -17.50 -7.34
CA ASN A 131 -1.69 -18.24 -6.25
C ASN A 131 -1.74 -17.48 -4.91
N GLY A 132 -1.75 -16.15 -4.98
CA GLY A 132 -1.83 -15.26 -3.83
C GLY A 132 -3.14 -14.48 -3.78
N SER A 133 -3.34 -13.80 -2.66
CA SER A 133 -4.50 -12.92 -2.45
C SER A 133 -4.13 -11.66 -1.68
N ILE A 134 -4.94 -10.62 -1.85
CA ILE A 134 -4.90 -9.42 -1.02
C ILE A 134 -6.20 -9.36 -0.23
N ALA A 135 -6.10 -9.24 1.10
CA ALA A 135 -7.20 -8.97 1.99
C ALA A 135 -7.10 -7.53 2.51
N LEU A 136 -8.19 -6.80 2.42
CA LEU A 136 -8.32 -5.44 2.91
C LEU A 136 -9.24 -5.47 4.13
N ALA A 137 -8.79 -4.90 5.24
CA ALA A 137 -9.56 -4.79 6.47
C ALA A 137 -9.83 -3.31 6.81
N THR A 138 -11.03 -3.03 7.30
CA THR A 138 -11.43 -1.74 7.85
C THR A 138 -12.39 -1.95 9.02
N GLN A 139 -12.38 -1.02 9.96
CA GLN A 139 -13.29 -1.03 11.11
C GLN A 139 -14.71 -0.58 10.74
N GLN A 140 -14.84 0.34 9.78
CA GLN A 140 -16.12 0.90 9.38
C GLN A 140 -16.42 0.51 7.94
N LEU A 141 -17.49 -0.27 7.73
CA LEU A 141 -17.85 -0.70 6.38
C LEU A 141 -18.21 0.47 5.47
N THR A 142 -18.76 1.55 6.03
CA THR A 142 -19.07 2.80 5.33
C THR A 142 -17.86 3.43 4.66
N ASP A 143 -16.64 3.10 5.10
CA ASP A 143 -15.39 3.61 4.51
C ASP A 143 -15.22 3.18 3.05
N TYR A 144 -15.80 2.05 2.65
CA TYR A 144 -15.77 1.62 1.25
C TYR A 144 -16.66 2.46 0.34
N PHE A 145 -17.68 3.13 0.89
CA PHE A 145 -18.78 3.76 0.16
C PHE A 145 -18.87 5.27 0.37
N ARG A 146 -17.81 5.90 0.90
CA ARG A 146 -17.79 7.37 1.12
C ARG A 146 -17.90 8.17 -0.18
N GLN A 147 -17.45 7.60 -1.30
CA GLN A 147 -17.46 8.22 -2.62
C GLN A 147 -17.89 7.18 -3.66
N GLU A 148 -18.90 7.52 -4.46
CA GLU A 148 -19.40 6.67 -5.54
C GLU A 148 -18.35 6.51 -6.64
N GLY A 149 -18.19 5.28 -7.13
CA GLY A 149 -17.22 4.90 -8.15
C GLY A 149 -15.76 4.89 -7.68
N SER A 150 -15.53 5.04 -6.37
CA SER A 150 -14.19 5.04 -5.77
C SER A 150 -13.49 3.70 -5.90
N ALA A 151 -12.15 3.71 -5.78
CA ALA A 151 -11.38 2.47 -5.75
C ALA A 151 -11.74 1.59 -4.56
N SER A 152 -12.18 2.19 -3.44
CA SER A 152 -12.68 1.44 -2.29
C SER A 152 -13.98 0.71 -2.61
N GLU A 153 -14.95 1.38 -3.21
CA GLU A 153 -16.22 0.74 -3.58
C GLU A 153 -16.00 -0.40 -4.56
N LYS A 154 -15.19 -0.17 -5.61
CA LYS A 154 -14.82 -1.20 -6.58
C LYS A 154 -14.06 -2.36 -5.95
N ALA A 155 -13.15 -2.09 -5.01
CA ALA A 155 -12.43 -3.14 -4.30
C ALA A 155 -13.40 -4.00 -3.47
N PHE A 156 -14.39 -3.37 -2.82
CA PHE A 156 -15.42 -4.09 -2.10
C PHE A 156 -16.28 -4.95 -3.05
N GLU A 157 -16.83 -4.37 -4.11
CA GLU A 157 -17.70 -5.09 -5.05
C GLU A 157 -16.98 -6.29 -5.69
N ASN A 158 -15.75 -6.08 -6.18
CA ASN A 158 -14.96 -7.11 -6.85
C ASN A 158 -14.31 -8.14 -5.90
N SER A 159 -14.40 -7.95 -4.58
CA SER A 159 -13.89 -8.92 -3.61
C SER A 159 -14.72 -10.20 -3.65
N SER A 160 -14.09 -11.34 -3.97
CA SER A 160 -14.73 -12.65 -4.03
C SER A 160 -15.19 -13.16 -2.67
N HIS A 161 -14.45 -12.81 -1.61
CA HIS A 161 -14.77 -13.18 -0.24
C HIS A 161 -14.99 -11.90 0.57
N LYS A 162 -16.03 -11.90 1.39
CA LYS A 162 -16.39 -10.79 2.28
C LYS A 162 -16.67 -11.37 3.66
N ILE A 163 -15.93 -10.92 4.67
CA ILE A 163 -16.16 -11.29 6.07
C ILE A 163 -16.63 -10.03 6.79
N ILE A 164 -17.89 -9.99 7.18
CA ILE A 164 -18.48 -8.85 7.89
C ILE A 164 -18.78 -9.27 9.31
N LEU A 165 -18.07 -8.66 10.26
CA LEU A 165 -18.28 -8.86 11.68
C LEU A 165 -19.27 -7.83 12.23
N LYS A 166 -19.62 -7.95 13.52
CA LYS A 166 -20.57 -7.06 14.20
C LYS A 166 -20.26 -5.58 13.93
N GLN A 167 -21.23 -4.88 13.37
CA GLN A 167 -21.16 -3.44 13.11
C GLN A 167 -21.88 -2.64 14.21
N ASN A 168 -21.49 -1.38 14.41
CA ASN A 168 -22.24 -0.48 15.27
C ASN A 168 -23.58 -0.08 14.60
N SER A 169 -24.52 0.45 15.39
CA SER A 169 -25.87 0.77 14.90
C SER A 169 -25.89 1.83 13.80
N GLU A 170 -24.93 2.75 13.81
CA GLU A 170 -24.80 3.83 12.82
C GLU A 170 -24.33 3.29 11.47
N SER A 171 -23.27 2.49 11.46
CA SER A 171 -22.77 1.80 10.27
C SER A 171 -23.86 0.90 9.69
N PHE A 172 -24.61 0.18 10.54
CA PHE A 172 -25.71 -0.66 10.08
C PHE A 172 -26.85 0.15 9.42
N LYS A 173 -27.18 1.34 9.95
CA LYS A 173 -28.16 2.24 9.32
C LYS A 173 -27.65 2.77 7.97
N ALA A 174 -26.38 3.18 7.92
CA ALA A 174 -25.75 3.65 6.69
C ALA A 174 -25.69 2.54 5.62
N MET A 175 -25.39 1.30 6.01
CA MET A 175 -25.45 0.13 5.14
C MET A 175 -26.85 -0.09 4.57
N ARG A 176 -27.90 0.06 5.39
CA ARG A 176 -29.29 -0.03 4.93
C ARG A 176 -29.68 1.11 4.00
N ALA A 177 -29.02 2.26 4.02
CA ALA A 177 -29.30 3.35 3.08
C ALA A 177 -28.61 3.15 1.72
N ASN A 178 -27.56 2.32 1.65
CA ASN A 178 -26.84 2.02 0.42
C ASN A 178 -27.46 0.80 -0.30
N LEU A 179 -27.94 1.00 -1.52
CA LEU A 179 -28.62 -0.02 -2.34
C LEU A 179 -27.75 -1.27 -2.57
N SER A 180 -26.45 -1.10 -2.84
CA SER A 180 -25.51 -2.20 -3.07
C SER A 180 -25.31 -3.07 -1.81
N LEU A 181 -25.39 -2.45 -0.62
CA LEU A 181 -25.22 -3.15 0.66
C LEU A 181 -26.51 -3.77 1.20
N GLN A 182 -27.69 -3.22 0.85
CA GLN A 182 -28.97 -3.83 1.23
C GLN A 182 -29.09 -5.28 0.73
N ALA A 183 -28.67 -5.53 -0.52
CA ALA A 183 -28.69 -6.87 -1.12
C ALA A 183 -27.79 -7.87 -0.38
N LEU A 184 -26.67 -7.40 0.17
CA LEU A 184 -25.76 -8.21 0.99
C LEU A 184 -26.36 -8.52 2.36
N LEU A 185 -26.97 -7.53 3.01
CA LEU A 185 -27.62 -7.69 4.32
C LEU A 185 -28.80 -8.66 4.27
N MET A 186 -29.59 -8.66 3.19
CA MET A 186 -30.70 -9.60 3.01
C MET A 186 -30.24 -11.06 2.92
N LYS A 187 -29.00 -11.32 2.48
CA LYS A 187 -28.42 -12.67 2.39
C LYS A 187 -27.78 -13.18 3.69
N ILE A 188 -27.46 -12.27 4.62
CA ILE A 188 -26.81 -12.61 5.90
C ILE A 188 -27.86 -12.82 7.01
N GLY A 189 -29.06 -12.24 6.85
CA GLY A 189 -30.16 -12.32 7.82
C GLY A 189 -31.13 -13.50 7.64
N SER A 190 -30.85 -14.44 6.74
CA SER A 190 -31.59 -15.69 6.52
C SER A 190 -30.79 -16.89 7.00
#